data_AF-A0A9E4I877-F1
#
_entry.id   AF-A0A9E4I877-F1
#
_cell.length_a   1.000
_cell.length_b   1.000
_cell.length_c   1.000
_cell.angle_alpha   90.00
_cell.angle_beta   90.00
_cell.angle_gamma   90.00
#
_symmetry.space_group_name_H-M   'P 1'
#
loop_
_entity.id
_entity.type
_entity.pdbx_description
1 polymer ?
#
loop_
_entity_poly.entity_id
_entity_poly.type
_entity_poly.pdbx_seq_one_letter_code
_entity_poly.pdbx_strand_id
1 'polypeptide(L)'
;GQASPPDGTYTAVTAGGYHTCAIGTDQTITCWGDGSGGLTDAPEGTYLAIAAGYAHTCAIVVDQTISCWGWEAWGQIDAPPGTYTAIAGGWHHSCAIGTDGTITCWGSN
;
A
#
# COMPACT_ATOMS: atom_id res chain seq x y z
N GLY A 1 17.54 7.99 1.96
CA GLY A 1 16.43 8.97 1.97
C GLY A 1 15.33 8.48 1.05
N GLN A 2 14.08 8.95 1.19
CA GLN A 2 12.94 8.43 0.40
C GLN A 2 13.04 8.68 -1.12
N ALA A 3 13.90 9.61 -1.56
CA ALA A 3 14.19 9.85 -2.98
C ALA A 3 15.34 8.98 -3.56
N SER A 4 15.90 8.07 -2.76
CA SER A 4 17.01 7.20 -3.15
C SER A 4 16.54 5.75 -3.14
N PRO A 5 16.02 5.22 -4.27
CA PRO A 5 15.53 3.85 -4.34
C PRO A 5 16.68 2.85 -4.14
N PRO A 6 16.43 1.70 -3.49
CA PRO A 6 17.33 0.57 -3.53
C PRO A 6 17.56 0.07 -4.96
N ASP A 7 18.70 -0.58 -5.19
CA ASP A 7 18.97 -1.25 -6.47
C ASP A 7 17.98 -2.39 -6.70
N GLY A 8 17.45 -2.50 -7.91
CA GLY A 8 16.49 -3.55 -8.26
C GLY A 8 15.75 -3.27 -9.57
N THR A 9 14.87 -4.19 -9.94
CA THR A 9 13.94 -4.04 -11.07
C THR A 9 12.51 -4.07 -10.56
N TYR A 10 11.76 -3.01 -10.88
CA TYR A 10 10.43 -2.77 -10.33
C TYR A 10 9.39 -2.62 -11.44
N THR A 11 8.17 -3.04 -11.15
CA THR A 11 7.01 -2.98 -12.06
C THR A 11 6.01 -1.90 -11.66
N ALA A 12 6.00 -1.50 -10.38
CA ALA A 12 5.17 -0.41 -9.86
C ALA A 12 5.91 0.34 -8.75
N VAL A 13 5.56 1.61 -8.55
CA VAL A 13 6.08 2.47 -7.47
C VAL A 13 4.96 3.36 -6.96
N THR A 14 4.98 3.62 -5.66
CA THR A 14 4.12 4.61 -5.00
C THR A 14 4.93 5.43 -4.00
N ALA A 15 4.60 6.72 -3.89
CA ALA A 15 5.24 7.62 -2.94
C ALA A 15 4.20 8.11 -1.92
N GLY A 16 4.47 7.87 -0.64
CA GLY A 16 3.74 8.45 0.47
C GLY A 16 4.37 9.77 0.95
N GLY A 17 3.93 10.27 2.10
CA GLY A 17 4.49 11.49 2.70
C GLY A 17 5.93 11.32 3.16
N TYR A 18 6.23 10.18 3.80
CA TYR A 18 7.52 9.92 4.45
C TYR A 18 8.28 8.70 3.91
N HIS A 19 7.69 7.98 2.96
CA HIS A 19 8.27 6.75 2.43
C HIS A 19 7.87 6.53 0.98
N THR A 20 8.57 5.60 0.32
CA THR A 20 8.28 5.17 -1.04
C THR A 20 8.35 3.65 -1.05
N CYS A 21 7.44 3.03 -1.77
CA CYS A 21 7.38 1.57 -1.90
C CYS A 21 7.29 1.20 -3.38
N ALA A 22 7.84 0.05 -3.74
CA ALA A 22 7.79 -0.47 -5.10
C ALA A 22 7.53 -1.96 -5.12
N ILE A 23 6.84 -2.43 -6.15
CA ILE A 23 6.66 -3.86 -6.44
C ILE A 23 7.78 -4.29 -7.37
N GLY A 24 8.53 -5.31 -6.99
CA GLY A 24 9.58 -5.93 -7.79
C GLY A 24 9.03 -6.78 -8.95
N THR A 25 9.89 -7.16 -9.89
CA THR A 25 9.54 -8.12 -10.95
C THR A 25 9.19 -9.52 -10.43
N ASP A 26 9.57 -9.83 -9.19
CA ASP A 26 9.20 -11.03 -8.44
C ASP A 26 7.88 -10.88 -7.65
N GLN A 27 7.18 -9.75 -7.82
CA GLN A 27 5.94 -9.37 -7.15
C GLN A 27 6.08 -9.11 -5.64
N THR A 28 7.29 -9.03 -5.10
CA THR A 28 7.52 -8.64 -3.70
C THR A 28 7.55 -7.11 -3.54
N ILE A 29 7.34 -6.60 -2.33
CA ILE A 29 7.38 -5.17 -2.05
C ILE A 29 8.67 -4.79 -1.34
N THR A 30 9.31 -3.73 -1.83
CA THR A 30 10.40 -3.04 -1.13
C THR A 30 9.97 -1.63 -0.78
N CYS A 31 10.12 -1.23 0.48
CA CYS A 31 9.85 0.13 0.95
C CYS A 31 11.12 0.77 1.52
N TRP A 32 11.26 2.09 1.33
CA TRP A 32 12.38 2.88 1.84
C TRP A 32 11.93 4.30 2.21
N GLY A 33 12.69 4.97 3.08
CA GLY A 33 12.35 6.29 3.60
C GLY A 33 12.43 6.32 5.13
N ASP A 34 11.42 6.92 5.76
CA ASP A 34 11.23 6.86 7.21
C ASP A 34 10.71 5.48 7.62
N GLY A 35 11.41 4.81 8.54
CA GLY A 35 11.00 3.53 9.12
C GLY A 35 10.11 3.65 10.36
N SER A 36 9.74 4.87 10.77
CA SER A 36 8.90 5.07 11.95
C SER A 36 7.50 4.46 11.78
N GLY A 37 6.99 3.81 12.83
CA GLY A 37 5.66 3.20 12.84
C GLY A 37 5.42 2.16 11.72
N GLY A 38 6.48 1.48 11.28
CA GLY A 38 6.40 0.35 10.35
C GLY A 38 6.12 0.73 8.89
N LEU A 39 6.31 2.00 8.48
CA LEU A 39 6.08 2.45 7.10
C LEU A 39 6.89 1.68 6.04
N THR A 40 8.10 1.23 6.42
CA THR A 40 8.97 0.43 5.55
C THR A 40 8.81 -1.07 5.71
N ASP A 41 7.97 -1.52 6.64
CA ASP A 41 7.86 -2.92 7.04
C ASP A 41 6.73 -3.59 6.25
N ALA A 42 6.89 -3.63 4.93
CA ALA A 42 5.94 -4.30 4.04
C ALA A 42 5.82 -5.79 4.44
N PRO A 43 4.61 -6.32 4.62
CA PRO A 43 4.43 -7.74 4.92
C PRO A 43 5.00 -8.64 3.83
N GLU A 44 5.41 -9.85 4.22
CA GLU A 44 5.82 -10.87 3.25
C GLU A 44 4.62 -11.30 2.40
N GLY A 45 4.81 -11.41 1.09
CA GLY A 45 3.76 -11.78 0.16
C GLY A 45 4.10 -11.46 -1.28
N THR A 46 3.13 -11.69 -2.16
CA THR A 46 3.19 -11.29 -3.57
C THR A 46 2.00 -10.41 -3.89
N TYR A 47 2.24 -9.35 -4.67
CA TYR A 47 1.31 -8.24 -4.81
C TYR A 47 1.11 -7.85 -6.27
N LEU A 48 -0.12 -7.43 -6.59
CA LEU A 48 -0.56 -7.00 -7.91
C LEU A 48 -0.57 -5.48 -8.05
N ALA A 49 -0.88 -4.76 -6.97
CA ALA A 49 -0.99 -3.31 -6.96
C ALA A 49 -0.63 -2.74 -5.60
N ILE A 50 -0.19 -1.49 -5.56
CA ILE A 50 0.24 -0.80 -4.34
C ILE A 50 -0.20 0.67 -4.39
N ALA A 51 -0.63 1.21 -3.26
CA ALA A 51 -0.92 2.62 -3.09
C ALA A 51 -0.51 3.10 -1.69
N ALA A 52 0.24 4.19 -1.65
CA ALA A 52 0.63 4.85 -0.41
C ALA A 52 -0.28 6.05 -0.13
N GLY A 53 -0.61 6.25 1.14
CA GLY A 53 -1.16 7.48 1.67
C GLY A 53 -0.10 8.36 2.32
N TYR A 54 -0.49 9.24 3.24
CA TYR A 54 0.48 10.12 3.93
C TYR A 54 1.47 9.33 4.80
N ALA A 55 0.93 8.43 5.63
CA ALA A 55 1.69 7.64 6.59
C ALA A 55 1.18 6.18 6.68
N HIS A 56 0.73 5.63 5.56
CA HIS A 56 0.35 4.22 5.43
C HIS A 56 0.52 3.74 4.00
N THR A 57 0.49 2.44 3.80
CA THR A 57 0.44 1.83 2.46
C THR A 57 -0.47 0.63 2.48
N CYS A 58 -1.18 0.46 1.38
CA CYS A 58 -2.02 -0.68 1.13
C CYS A 58 -1.66 -1.30 -0.21
N ALA A 59 -1.71 -2.62 -0.30
CA ALA A 59 -1.41 -3.37 -1.50
C ALA A 59 -2.45 -4.46 -1.72
N ILE A 60 -2.72 -4.76 -2.99
CA ILE A 60 -3.57 -5.88 -3.39
C ILE A 60 -2.67 -7.10 -3.54
N VAL A 61 -2.95 -8.14 -2.75
CA VAL A 61 -2.26 -9.44 -2.79
C VAL A 61 -2.70 -10.21 -4.05
N VAL A 62 -1.91 -11.18 -4.52
CA VAL A 62 -2.26 -12.02 -5.69
C VAL A 62 -3.60 -12.76 -5.57
N ASP A 63 -4.10 -12.99 -4.36
CA ASP A 63 -5.43 -13.54 -4.10
C ASP A 63 -6.56 -12.49 -4.12
N GLN A 64 -6.23 -11.26 -4.51
CA GLN A 64 -7.09 -10.06 -4.60
C GLN A 64 -7.54 -9.49 -3.25
N THR A 65 -7.03 -9.97 -2.12
CA THR A 65 -7.26 -9.33 -0.82
C THR A 65 -6.38 -8.09 -0.65
N ILE A 66 -6.69 -7.25 0.34
CA ILE A 66 -5.88 -6.06 0.65
C ILE A 66 -5.07 -6.32 1.92
N SER A 67 -3.78 -5.97 1.86
CA SER A 67 -2.90 -5.88 3.01
C SER A 67 -2.45 -4.43 3.18
N CYS A 68 -2.64 -3.86 4.37
CA CYS A 68 -2.20 -2.51 4.70
C CYS A 68 -1.24 -2.52 5.89
N TRP A 69 -0.31 -1.56 5.91
CA TRP A 69 0.67 -1.37 6.99
C TRP A 69 1.04 0.11 7.13
N GLY A 70 1.78 0.42 8.19
CA GLY A 70 2.13 1.78 8.60
C GLY A 70 1.27 2.27 9.76
N TRP A 71 1.02 3.58 9.82
CA TRP A 71 0.35 4.17 10.97
C TRP A 71 -1.17 3.94 10.92
N GLU A 72 -1.75 3.63 12.09
CA GLU A 72 -3.12 3.15 12.24
C GLU A 72 -4.05 4.08 13.04
N ALA A 73 -3.61 5.31 13.33
CA ALA A 73 -4.34 6.22 14.23
C ALA A 73 -5.79 6.52 13.82
N TRP A 74 -6.17 6.30 12.56
CA TRP A 74 -7.49 6.58 12.00
C TRP A 74 -8.14 5.38 11.32
N GLY A 75 -7.66 4.16 11.58
CA GLY A 75 -8.16 2.93 10.94
C GLY A 75 -7.85 2.84 9.44
N GLN A 76 -6.89 3.63 8.93
CA GLN A 76 -6.53 3.63 7.51
C GLN A 76 -5.87 2.32 7.01
N ILE A 77 -5.46 1.45 7.94
CA ILE A 77 -4.94 0.10 7.65
C ILE A 77 -6.00 -1.00 7.82
N ASP A 78 -7.20 -0.67 8.30
CA ASP A 78 -8.29 -1.63 8.52
C ASP A 78 -9.10 -1.83 7.24
N ALA A 79 -8.44 -2.38 6.21
CA ALA A 79 -9.10 -2.65 4.94
C ALA A 79 -10.30 -3.59 5.11
N PRO A 80 -11.50 -3.23 4.60
CA PRO A 80 -12.66 -4.10 4.67
C PRO A 80 -12.40 -5.44 3.97
N PRO A 81 -12.96 -6.55 4.47
CA PRO A 81 -12.83 -7.84 3.82
C PRO A 81 -13.51 -7.81 2.44
N GLY A 82 -12.86 -8.43 1.46
CA GLY A 82 -13.35 -8.45 0.09
C GLY A 82 -12.26 -8.83 -0.90
N THR A 83 -12.59 -8.70 -2.19
CA THR A 83 -11.62 -8.88 -3.28
C THR A 83 -11.64 -7.64 -4.16
N TYR A 84 -10.46 -7.19 -4.58
CA TYR A 84 -10.27 -5.87 -5.19
C TYR A 84 -9.34 -5.94 -6.40
N THR A 85 -9.53 -5.00 -7.32
CA THR A 85 -8.78 -4.89 -8.58
C THR A 85 -7.94 -3.63 -8.68
N ALA A 86 -8.28 -2.59 -7.90
CA ALA A 86 -7.53 -1.35 -7.84
C ALA A 86 -7.62 -0.74 -6.45
N ILE A 87 -6.58 0.01 -6.07
CA ILE A 87 -6.47 0.68 -4.77
C ILE A 87 -5.84 2.05 -4.92
N ALA A 88 -6.29 3.01 -4.12
CA ALA A 88 -5.78 4.38 -4.06
C ALA A 88 -5.67 4.83 -2.59
N GLY A 89 -4.59 5.56 -2.28
CA GLY A 89 -4.34 6.15 -0.96
C GLY A 89 -4.59 7.65 -0.98
N GLY A 90 -5.34 8.14 0.01
CA GLY A 90 -5.44 9.55 0.38
C GLY A 90 -4.51 9.86 1.56
N TRP A 91 -4.70 11.01 2.22
CA TRP A 91 -3.86 11.36 3.38
C TRP A 91 -4.09 10.42 4.58
N HIS A 92 -5.35 10.26 4.99
CA HIS A 92 -5.76 9.45 6.15
C HIS A 92 -6.86 8.44 5.81
N HIS A 93 -7.12 8.23 4.52
CA HIS A 93 -8.10 7.27 4.03
C HIS A 93 -7.54 6.51 2.82
N SER A 94 -8.20 5.41 2.49
CA SER A 94 -7.92 4.59 1.31
C SER A 94 -9.24 4.23 0.63
N CYS A 95 -9.19 4.01 -0.68
CA CYS A 95 -10.33 3.54 -1.47
C CYS A 95 -9.89 2.41 -2.39
N ALA A 96 -10.77 1.45 -2.64
CA ALA A 96 -10.53 0.33 -3.54
C ALA A 96 -11.74 0.01 -4.40
N ILE A 97 -11.48 -0.51 -5.60
CA ILE A 97 -12.50 -1.01 -6.53
C ILE A 97 -12.60 -2.52 -6.35
N GLY A 98 -13.77 -3.01 -5.97
CA GLY A 98 -14.08 -4.42 -5.84
C GLY A 98 -14.05 -5.16 -7.16
N THR A 99 -13.90 -6.48 -7.13
CA THR A 99 -14.04 -7.34 -8.33
C THR A 99 -15.44 -7.31 -8.92
N ASP A 100 -16.44 -6.90 -8.13
CA ASP A 100 -17.82 -6.64 -8.55
C ASP A 100 -18.02 -5.23 -9.15
N GLY A 101 -16.96 -4.42 -9.22
CA GLY A 101 -16.98 -3.05 -9.73
C GLY A 101 -17.47 -1.99 -8.74
N THR A 102 -17.78 -2.35 -7.49
CA THR A 102 -18.16 -1.39 -6.46
C THR A 102 -16.95 -0.67 -5.86
N ILE A 103 -17.16 0.49 -5.23
CA ILE A 103 -16.09 1.24 -4.57
C ILE A 103 -16.31 1.19 -3.06
N THR A 104 -15.25 0.86 -2.32
CA THR A 104 -15.22 0.88 -0.86
C THR A 104 -14.09 1.79 -0.39
N CYS A 105 -14.38 2.70 0.54
CA CYS A 105 -13.39 3.57 1.18
C CYS A 105 -13.41 3.39 2.69
N TRP A 106 -12.25 3.53 3.34
CA TRP A 106 -12.07 3.40 4.79
C TRP A 106 -11.00 4.37 5.31
N GLY A 107 -10.94 4.57 6.62
CA GLY A 107 -10.09 5.57 7.29
C GLY A 107 -10.84 6.87 7.64
N SER A 108 -10.11 7.94 7.94
CA SER A 108 -10.69 9.26 8.26
C SER A 108 -10.70 10.18 7.04
N ASN A 109 -11.87 10.79 6.82
CA ASN A 109 -12.09 11.86 5.85
C ASN A 109 -12.01 13.22 6.53
#